data_AF-A0A0A8JL78-F1
#
_entry.id   AF-A0A0A8JL78-F1
#
_cell.length_a   1.000
_cell.length_b   1.000
_cell.length_c   1.000
_cell.angle_alpha   90.00
_cell.angle_beta   90.00
_cell.angle_gamma   90.00
#
_symmetry.space_group_name_H-M   'P 1'
#
loop_
_entity.id
_entity.type
_entity.pdbx_description
1 polymer ?
#
loop_
_entity_poly.entity_id
_entity_poly.type
_entity_poly.pdbx_seq_one_letter_code
_entity_poly.pdbx_strand_id
1 'polypeptide(L)' 'MRTCSQCGWEMSEGFLHEDSGNTYCTTDCLNKEFSAVEREAMSVDELFWTDWHYEKAVAK' A
#
# COMPACT_ATOMS: atom_id res chain seq x y z
N MET A 1 -4.11 9.39 -5.95
CA MET A 1 -4.93 8.16 -5.86
C MET A 1 -4.10 7.01 -6.42
N ARG A 2 -4.10 5.87 -5.74
CA ARG A 2 -3.45 4.63 -6.16
C ARG A 2 -4.51 3.56 -6.38
N THR A 3 -4.15 2.48 -7.05
CA THR A 3 -5.06 1.37 -7.35
C THR A 3 -4.55 0.12 -6.67
N CYS A 4 -5.42 -0.58 -5.94
CA CYS A 4 -5.03 -1.81 -5.28
C CYS A 4 -4.62 -2.87 -6.32
N SER A 5 -3.42 -3.42 -6.19
CA SER A 5 -2.88 -4.47 -7.07
C SER A 5 -3.71 -5.77 -7.04
N GLN A 6 -4.54 -5.96 -6.01
CA GLN A 6 -5.29 -7.20 -5.76
C GLN A 6 -6.77 -7.14 -6.13
N CYS A 7 -7.45 -6.02 -5.85
CA CYS A 7 -8.88 -5.86 -6.16
C CYS A 7 -9.18 -4.81 -7.24
N GLY A 8 -8.18 -4.03 -7.65
CA GLY A 8 -8.33 -3.00 -8.67
C GLY A 8 -9.09 -1.75 -8.23
N TRP A 9 -9.41 -1.59 -6.95
CA TRP A 9 -10.13 -0.42 -6.45
C TRP A 9 -9.21 0.78 -6.30
N GLU A 10 -9.72 1.96 -6.65
CA GLU A 10 -9.05 3.23 -6.39
C GLU A 10 -9.12 3.56 -4.90
N MET A 11 -7.99 3.98 -4.35
CA MET A 11 -7.83 4.27 -2.93
C MET A 11 -6.96 5.51 -2.72
N SER A 12 -7.33 6.28 -1.69
CA SER A 12 -6.53 7.39 -1.19
C SER A 12 -5.50 6.95 -0.16
N GLU A 13 -5.64 5.77 0.44
CA GLU A 13 -4.71 5.23 1.44
C GLU A 13 -4.58 3.71 1.30
N GLY A 14 -3.52 3.14 1.85
CA GLY A 14 -3.32 1.69 1.88
C GLY A 14 -1.89 1.28 2.21
N PHE A 15 -1.64 -0.02 2.16
CA PHE A 15 -0.28 -0.56 2.25
C PHE A 15 0.50 -0.29 0.95
N LEU A 16 1.73 0.17 1.07
CA LEU A 16 2.72 0.22 -0.01
C LEU A 16 3.81 -0.81 0.26
N HIS A 17 4.14 -1.60 -0.75
CA HIS A 17 5.33 -2.43 -0.76
C HIS A 17 6.39 -1.75 -1.65
N GLU A 18 7.39 -1.08 -1.05
CA GLU A 18 8.38 -0.23 -1.75
C GLU A 18 9.13 -0.97 -2.85
N ASP A 19 9.56 -2.21 -2.59
CA ASP A 19 10.37 -3.00 -3.51
C ASP A 19 9.63 -3.33 -4.81
N SER A 20 8.35 -3.69 -4.70
CA SER A 20 7.52 -4.02 -5.87
C SER A 20 6.76 -2.83 -6.45
N GLY A 21 6.57 -1.76 -5.68
CA GLY A 21 5.63 -0.68 -5.96
C GLY A 21 4.15 -1.06 -5.87
N ASN A 22 3.81 -2.28 -5.44
CA ASN A 22 2.42 -2.73 -5.28
C ASN A 22 1.74 -2.03 -4.11
N THR A 23 0.42 -1.84 -4.25
CA THR A 23 -0.39 -1.21 -3.20
C THR A 23 -1.63 -2.03 -2.85
N TYR A 24 -2.03 -2.02 -1.58
CA TYR A 24 -3.13 -2.85 -1.07
C TYR A 24 -4.08 -2.05 -0.18
N CYS A 25 -5.37 -2.13 -0.48
CA CYS A 25 -6.40 -1.38 0.25
C CYS A 25 -6.67 -1.91 1.66
N THR A 26 -6.37 -3.18 1.90
CA THR A 26 -6.64 -3.87 3.17
C THR A 26 -5.58 -4.93 3.44
N THR A 27 -5.47 -5.34 4.70
CA THR A 27 -4.64 -6.48 5.09
C THR A 27 -5.10 -7.77 4.40
N ASP A 28 -6.40 -7.92 4.09
CA ASP A 28 -6.90 -9.11 3.37
C ASP A 28 -6.40 -9.15 1.93
N CYS A 29 -6.38 -8.01 1.24
CA CYS A 29 -5.77 -7.92 -0.09
C CYS A 29 -4.27 -8.22 -0.02
N LEU A 30 -3.57 -7.65 0.95
CA LEU A 30 -2.15 -7.94 1.18
C LEU A 30 -1.90 -9.43 1.47
N ASN A 31 -2.76 -10.07 2.26
CA ASN A 31 -2.68 -11.49 2.62
C ASN A 31 -2.88 -12.46 1.45
N LYS A 32 -3.41 -12.00 0.32
CA LYS A 32 -3.50 -12.81 -0.90
C LYS A 32 -2.15 -12.95 -1.60
N GLU A 33 -1.24 -12.00 -1.36
CA GLU A 33 0.09 -11.98 -1.96
C GLU A 33 1.18 -12.43 -0.97
N PHE A 34 1.07 -12.00 0.29
CA PHE A 34 2.05 -12.30 1.33
C PHE A 34 1.40 -13.05 2.49
N SER A 35 2.01 -14.15 2.89
CA SER A 35 1.66 -14.84 4.13
C SER A 35 1.98 -13.98 5.36
N ALA A 36 1.40 -14.32 6.51
CA ALA A 36 1.69 -13.62 7.76
C ALA A 36 3.19 -13.65 8.11
N VAL A 37 3.86 -14.79 7.88
CA VAL A 37 5.30 -14.95 8.15
C VAL A 37 6.15 -14.06 7.25
N GLU A 38 5.80 -13.95 5.96
CA GLU A 38 6.48 -13.03 5.04
C GLU A 38 6.29 -11.58 5.48
N ARG A 39 5.10 -11.19 5.92
CA ARG A 39 4.83 -9.84 6.44
C ARG A 39 5.59 -9.51 7.72
N GLU A 40 5.80 -10.49 8.59
CA GLU A 40 6.62 -10.31 9.79
C GLU A 40 8.13 -10.24 9.47
N ALA A 41 8.56 -10.83 8.35
CA ALA A 41 9.93 -10.76 7.88
C ALA A 41 10.24 -9.45 7.14
N MET A 42 9.24 -8.82 6.54
CA MET A 42 9.38 -7.52 5.86
C MET A 42 9.68 -6.41 6.87
N SER A 43 10.59 -5.52 6.51
CA SER A 43 10.86 -4.34 7.33
C SER A 43 9.68 -3.36 7.26
N VAL A 44 9.52 -2.52 8.30
CA VAL A 44 8.51 -1.45 8.29
C VAL A 44 8.74 -0.43 7.17
N ASP A 45 9.97 -0.34 6.66
CA ASP A 45 10.30 0.51 5.51
C ASP A 45 9.94 -0.17 4.18
N GLU A 46 9.92 -1.51 4.15
CA GLU A 46 9.58 -2.31 2.96
C GLU A 46 8.07 -2.40 2.75
N LEU A 47 7.31 -2.52 3.84
CA LEU A 47 5.85 -2.61 3.81
C LEU A 47 5.21 -1.75 4.91
N PHE A 48 4.58 -0.65 4.51
CA PHE A 48 3.93 0.29 5.45
C PHE A 48 2.56 0.76 4.97
N TRP A 49 1.70 1.14 5.92
CA TRP A 49 0.47 1.87 5.63
C TRP A 49 0.76 3.35 5.41
N THR A 50 0.15 3.93 4.39
CA THR A 50 0.36 5.33 4.02
C THR A 50 -0.89 5.92 3.39
N ASP A 51 -1.07 7.22 3.61
CA ASP A 51 -2.13 8.02 3.01
C ASP A 51 -1.57 8.86 1.86
N TRP A 52 -2.17 8.67 0.70
CA TRP A 52 -1.93 9.39 -0.55
C TRP A 52 -2.91 10.56 -0.72
N HIS A 53 -3.15 11.31 0.35
CA HIS A 53 -3.72 12.64 0.28
C HIS A 53 -2.82 13.44 -0.65
N TYR A 54 -3.31 13.61 -1.88
CA TYR A 54 -2.73 14.53 -2.83
C TYR A 54 -2.95 15.92 -2.24
N GLU A 55 -2.01 16.39 -1.43
CA GLU A 55 -1.81 17.82 -1.28
C GLU A 55 -1.56 18.31 -2.70
N LYS A 56 -2.61 18.87 -3.34
CA LYS A 56 -2.38 19.93 -4.31
C LYS A 56 -1.52 20.91 -3.54
N ALA A 57 -0.21 20.88 -3.77
CA ALA A 57 0.68 21.94 -3.37
C ALA A 57 -0.03 23.21 -3.82
N VAL A 58 -0.57 23.96 -2.84
CA VAL A 58 -1.15 25.25 -3.09
C VAL A 58 0.04 26.07 -3.54
N ALA A 59 0.14 26.26 -4.86
CA ALA A 59 1.05 27.24 -5.43
C ALA A 59 0.77 28.56 -4.71
N LYS A 60 1.76 29.06 -3.98
CA LYS A 60 1.75 30.40 -3.42
C LYS A 60 3.05 31.08 -3.76
#